data_AF-A0A6P0ST58-F1
#
_entry.id   AF-A0A6P0ST58-F1
#
_cell.length_a   1.000
_cell.length_b   1.000
_cell.length_c   1.000
_cell.angle_alpha   90.00
_cell.angle_beta   90.00
_cell.angle_gamma   90.00
#
_symmetry.space_group_name_H-M   'P 1'
#
loop_
_entity.id
_entity.type
_entity.pdbx_description
1 polymer ?
#
loop_
_entity_poly.entity_id
_entity_poly.type
_entity_poly.pdbx_seq_one_letter_code
_entity_poly.pdbx_strand_id
1 'polypeptide(L)'
;VYLFKPTGAVSIRNNQIKYNGRRLRRAAIYLMGDDHQVIGNQITNQPGPGVVVAAYPESDRNIIQDNQFAALEGLSIDLVTRDHTGARHYQVGDGPNPKRDSPNRRRDTGNNAVNTPRWLAVEFFQRDGQVSLDGLADPGSEVDIYVVDQVSPKTPGYGALSRKIATAEADQEGKFGISLSNVQPGDYLSAIAFGAASPIATHPDYGTSEPAVTVVVRALDDQGNSIETRSATTLPNTAKPQCTSSPVGRVPL
;
A
#
# COMPACT_ATOMS: atom_id res chain seq x y z
N VAL A 1 12.78 -10.77 -0.62
CA VAL A 1 12.39 -12.01 -1.33
C VAL A 1 12.15 -11.65 -2.78
N TYR A 2 12.70 -12.39 -3.73
CA TYR A 2 12.53 -12.07 -5.15
C TYR A 2 12.07 -13.33 -5.87
N LEU A 3 10.84 -13.30 -6.38
CA LEU A 3 10.25 -14.39 -7.15
C LEU A 3 10.32 -14.01 -8.63
N PHE A 4 10.91 -14.88 -9.44
CA PHE A 4 11.05 -14.66 -10.89
C PHE A 4 10.44 -15.86 -11.61
N LYS A 5 9.25 -15.68 -12.19
CA LYS A 5 8.53 -16.70 -12.96
C LYS A 5 8.45 -18.06 -12.24
N PRO A 6 8.04 -18.11 -10.97
CA PRO A 6 7.84 -19.39 -10.30
C PRO A 6 6.74 -20.18 -11.03
N THR A 7 6.84 -21.50 -10.97
CA THR A 7 5.70 -22.38 -11.26
C THR A 7 4.94 -22.61 -9.95
N GLY A 8 3.66 -22.25 -9.92
CA GLY A 8 2.82 -22.32 -8.73
C GLY A 8 2.89 -21.07 -7.84
N ALA A 9 2.29 -21.17 -6.65
CA ALA A 9 2.14 -20.07 -5.70
C ALA A 9 3.05 -20.20 -4.48
N VAL A 10 3.47 -19.05 -3.92
CA VAL A 10 4.27 -18.97 -2.70
C VAL A 10 3.51 -18.22 -1.62
N SER A 11 3.63 -18.69 -0.38
CA SER A 11 3.10 -18.00 0.80
C SER A 11 4.25 -17.47 1.67
N ILE A 12 4.33 -16.14 1.81
CA ILE A 12 5.29 -15.41 2.63
C ILE A 12 4.51 -14.82 3.79
N ARG A 13 4.58 -15.44 4.97
CA ARG A 13 3.74 -15.06 6.11
C ARG A 13 4.51 -14.81 7.39
N ASN A 14 4.09 -13.80 8.15
CA ASN A 14 4.55 -13.54 9.53
C ASN A 14 6.07 -13.37 9.68
N ASN A 15 6.73 -12.77 8.68
CA ASN A 15 8.17 -12.52 8.70
C ASN A 15 8.49 -11.09 9.13
N GLN A 16 9.70 -10.88 9.66
CA GLN A 16 10.30 -9.56 9.78
C GLN A 16 11.34 -9.36 8.66
N ILE A 17 11.09 -8.42 7.75
CA ILE A 17 11.94 -8.14 6.60
C ILE A 17 12.50 -6.72 6.73
N LYS A 18 13.81 -6.62 6.96
CA LYS A 18 14.49 -5.34 7.23
C LYS A 18 15.70 -5.16 6.33
N TYR A 19 15.90 -3.95 5.83
CA TYR A 19 17.06 -3.57 5.00
C TYR A 19 17.30 -4.46 3.77
N ASN A 20 16.24 -5.10 3.26
CA ASN A 20 16.38 -5.95 2.09
C ASN A 20 16.63 -5.06 0.85
N GLY A 21 17.40 -5.56 -0.11
CA GLY A 21 17.69 -4.79 -1.32
C GLY A 21 18.53 -3.51 -1.11
N ARG A 22 19.07 -3.24 0.08
CA ARG A 22 19.83 -2.00 0.41
C ARG A 22 20.97 -1.70 -0.57
N ARG A 23 21.75 -2.71 -0.95
CA ARG A 23 22.88 -2.56 -1.89
C ARG A 23 22.46 -2.02 -3.26
N LEU A 24 21.26 -2.39 -3.72
CA LEU A 24 20.78 -2.09 -5.07
C LEU A 24 19.51 -1.22 -5.06
N ARG A 25 19.15 -0.68 -3.89
CA ARG A 25 17.98 0.14 -3.61
C ARG A 25 16.66 -0.42 -4.17
N ARG A 26 16.38 -1.68 -3.83
CA ARG A 26 15.24 -2.45 -4.35
C ARG A 26 14.10 -2.60 -3.36
N ALA A 27 12.97 -3.13 -3.83
CA ALA A 27 11.85 -3.55 -3.02
C ALA A 27 12.23 -4.65 -2.01
N ALA A 28 11.46 -4.74 -0.92
CA ALA A 28 11.65 -5.81 0.06
C ALA A 28 11.20 -7.16 -0.50
N ILE A 29 10.06 -7.17 -1.19
CA ILE A 29 9.50 -8.33 -1.87
C ILE A 29 9.21 -7.94 -3.31
N TYR A 30 9.66 -8.77 -4.24
CA TYR A 30 9.31 -8.68 -5.65
C TYR A 30 8.55 -9.95 -6.05
N LEU A 31 7.35 -9.76 -6.61
CA LEU A 31 6.44 -10.81 -7.03
C LEU A 31 6.28 -10.78 -8.55
N MET A 32 6.24 -11.99 -9.12
CA MET A 32 5.95 -12.24 -10.53
C MET A 32 5.28 -13.60 -10.60
N GLY A 33 4.20 -13.72 -11.36
CA GLY A 33 3.32 -14.90 -11.39
C GLY A 33 2.08 -14.71 -10.53
N ASP A 34 1.36 -15.81 -10.31
CA ASP A 34 -0.01 -15.75 -9.82
C ASP A 34 -0.18 -16.32 -8.40
N ASP A 35 -1.27 -15.91 -7.76
CA ASP A 35 -1.81 -16.52 -6.53
C ASP A 35 -0.85 -16.49 -5.33
N HIS A 36 0.19 -15.63 -5.36
CA HIS A 36 1.10 -15.49 -4.24
C HIS A 36 0.43 -14.80 -3.06
N GLN A 37 0.85 -15.15 -1.86
CA GLN A 37 0.33 -14.57 -0.64
C GLN A 37 1.47 -13.93 0.16
N VAL A 38 1.32 -12.65 0.48
CA VAL A 38 2.20 -11.90 1.38
C VAL A 38 1.32 -11.42 2.51
N ILE A 39 1.33 -12.12 3.64
CA ILE A 39 0.34 -11.89 4.71
C ILE A 39 1.01 -11.71 6.08
N GLY A 40 0.63 -10.68 6.83
CA GLY A 40 1.05 -10.52 8.23
C GLY A 40 2.55 -10.26 8.43
N ASN A 41 3.26 -9.79 7.41
CA ASN A 41 4.70 -9.51 7.52
C ASN A 41 4.94 -8.08 8.04
N GLN A 42 6.04 -7.91 8.77
CA GLN A 42 6.58 -6.59 9.13
C GLN A 42 7.73 -6.23 8.18
N ILE A 43 7.51 -5.29 7.28
CA ILE A 43 8.45 -4.88 6.23
C ILE A 43 8.92 -3.46 6.51
N THR A 44 10.17 -3.30 6.94
CA THR A 44 10.66 -1.98 7.39
C THR A 44 12.03 -1.61 6.85
N ASN A 45 12.32 -0.30 6.86
CA ASN A 45 13.64 0.25 6.52
C ASN A 45 14.12 -0.13 5.11
N GLN A 46 13.24 -0.02 4.12
CA GLN A 46 13.55 -0.40 2.75
C GLN A 46 13.97 0.82 1.93
N PRO A 47 14.95 0.66 1.03
CA PRO A 47 15.42 1.72 0.14
C PRO A 47 14.51 1.93 -1.09
N GLY A 48 13.42 1.18 -1.19
CA GLY A 48 12.40 1.23 -2.23
C GLY A 48 11.03 0.81 -1.64
N PRO A 49 10.12 0.27 -2.46
CA PRO A 49 8.80 -0.19 -2.02
C PRO A 49 8.86 -1.38 -1.05
N GLY A 50 7.76 -1.61 -0.34
CA GLY A 50 7.60 -2.80 0.49
C GLY A 50 7.44 -4.04 -0.38
N VAL A 51 6.40 -4.07 -1.18
CA VAL A 51 6.09 -5.13 -2.15
C VAL A 51 5.97 -4.51 -3.55
N VAL A 52 6.62 -5.11 -4.54
CA VAL A 52 6.42 -4.81 -5.96
C VAL A 52 5.81 -6.03 -6.63
N VAL A 53 4.77 -5.82 -7.44
CA VAL A 53 4.20 -6.85 -8.32
C VAL A 53 4.47 -6.48 -9.77
N ALA A 54 5.08 -7.38 -10.53
CA ALA A 54 5.34 -7.16 -11.94
C ALA A 54 4.07 -7.32 -12.79
N ALA A 55 3.91 -6.54 -13.86
CA ALA A 55 2.88 -6.85 -14.86
C ALA A 55 3.31 -7.86 -15.94
N TYR A 56 4.61 -8.19 -16.02
CA TYR A 56 5.12 -9.10 -17.05
C TYR A 56 6.23 -10.06 -16.54
N PRO A 57 6.15 -11.36 -16.90
CA PRO A 57 4.94 -12.05 -17.37
C PRO A 57 3.79 -11.82 -16.40
N GLU A 58 2.57 -11.90 -16.94
CA GLU A 58 1.32 -11.59 -16.23
C GLU A 58 1.35 -12.11 -14.79
N SER A 59 0.97 -11.24 -13.85
CA SER A 59 0.91 -11.56 -12.43
C SER A 59 -0.44 -11.16 -11.91
N ASP A 60 -1.20 -12.14 -11.44
CA ASP A 60 -2.60 -12.00 -11.09
C ASP A 60 -2.89 -12.60 -9.71
N ARG A 61 -3.93 -12.11 -9.04
CA ARG A 61 -4.46 -12.65 -7.79
C ARG A 61 -3.44 -12.77 -6.65
N ASN A 62 -2.38 -11.95 -6.67
CA ASN A 62 -1.46 -11.90 -5.55
C ASN A 62 -2.10 -11.13 -4.39
N ILE A 63 -2.23 -11.78 -3.24
CA ILE A 63 -2.87 -11.23 -2.04
C ILE A 63 -1.80 -10.67 -1.11
N ILE A 64 -1.91 -9.39 -0.78
CA ILE A 64 -0.98 -8.64 0.06
C ILE A 64 -1.77 -8.00 1.20
N GLN A 65 -2.00 -8.75 2.28
CA GLN A 65 -2.95 -8.39 3.33
C GLN A 65 -2.30 -8.39 4.72
N ASP A 66 -2.82 -7.56 5.64
CA ASP A 66 -2.41 -7.53 7.05
C ASP A 66 -0.91 -7.28 7.30
N ASN A 67 -0.17 -6.80 6.28
CA ASN A 67 1.24 -6.45 6.44
C ASN A 67 1.39 -5.08 7.12
N GLN A 68 2.50 -4.91 7.83
CA GLN A 68 2.90 -3.65 8.46
C GLN A 68 4.14 -3.10 7.77
N PHE A 69 4.07 -1.84 7.34
CA PHE A 69 5.14 -1.17 6.61
C PHE A 69 5.65 0.05 7.38
N ALA A 70 6.96 0.27 7.42
CA ALA A 70 7.53 1.48 8.00
C ALA A 70 8.88 1.85 7.38
N ALA A 71 9.23 3.14 7.38
CA ALA A 71 10.52 3.64 6.87
C ALA A 71 10.87 3.15 5.45
N LEU A 72 9.87 3.19 4.56
CA LEU A 72 10.04 2.89 3.13
C LEU A 72 10.43 4.17 2.36
N GLU A 73 11.17 4.00 1.26
CA GLU A 73 11.41 5.10 0.32
C GLU A 73 10.46 5.10 -0.88
N GLY A 74 9.76 3.99 -1.11
CA GLY A 74 8.71 3.87 -2.12
C GLY A 74 7.34 3.59 -1.48
N LEU A 75 6.40 3.10 -2.29
CA LEU A 75 5.08 2.70 -1.83
C LEU A 75 5.12 1.46 -0.94
N SER A 76 4.09 1.25 -0.14
CA SER A 76 3.91 -0.01 0.60
C SER A 76 3.71 -1.18 -0.38
N ILE A 77 2.89 -0.94 -1.40
CA ILE A 77 2.59 -1.86 -2.50
C ILE A 77 2.69 -1.03 -3.79
N ASP A 78 3.41 -1.53 -4.77
CA ASP A 78 3.64 -0.90 -6.07
C ASP A 78 3.34 -1.93 -7.17
N LEU A 79 2.37 -1.62 -8.02
CA LEU A 79 1.88 -2.51 -9.08
C LEU A 79 2.42 -2.02 -10.42
N VAL A 80 3.56 -2.55 -10.84
CA VAL A 80 4.29 -2.05 -12.01
C VAL A 80 3.47 -2.23 -13.28
N THR A 81 3.48 -1.24 -14.16
CA THR A 81 2.81 -1.31 -15.48
C THR A 81 3.63 -2.05 -16.55
N ARG A 82 2.96 -2.60 -17.58
CA ARG A 82 3.58 -3.33 -18.70
C ARG A 82 4.50 -2.45 -19.54
N ASP A 83 4.30 -1.14 -19.59
CA ASP A 83 5.16 -0.23 -20.34
C ASP A 83 6.49 0.07 -19.61
N HIS A 84 6.59 -0.31 -18.32
CA HIS A 84 7.80 -0.20 -17.51
C HIS A 84 8.53 -1.55 -17.38
N THR A 85 8.93 -2.16 -18.52
CA THR A 85 9.60 -3.48 -18.55
C THR A 85 11.10 -3.49 -18.21
N GLY A 86 11.71 -2.33 -17.94
CA GLY A 86 13.12 -2.27 -17.58
C GLY A 86 13.40 -2.97 -16.25
N ALA A 87 14.54 -3.67 -16.13
CA ALA A 87 14.94 -4.37 -14.90
C ALA A 87 14.93 -3.48 -13.63
N ARG A 88 15.09 -2.16 -13.80
CA ARG A 88 14.99 -1.17 -12.73
C ARG A 88 13.56 -1.01 -12.20
N HIS A 89 12.54 -1.00 -13.06
CA HIS A 89 11.15 -0.80 -12.66
C HIS A 89 10.64 -2.00 -11.87
N TYR A 90 10.96 -3.22 -12.31
CA TYR A 90 10.69 -4.42 -11.52
C TYR A 90 11.38 -4.44 -10.16
N GLN A 91 12.54 -3.79 -10.03
CA GLN A 91 13.30 -3.83 -8.79
C GLN A 91 12.94 -2.70 -7.83
N VAL A 92 12.42 -1.59 -8.33
CA VAL A 92 12.25 -0.34 -7.56
C VAL A 92 10.81 0.17 -7.57
N GLY A 93 9.92 -0.41 -8.38
CA GLY A 93 8.58 0.11 -8.65
C GLY A 93 8.56 1.15 -9.77
N ASP A 94 7.37 1.50 -10.25
CA ASP A 94 7.14 2.63 -11.17
C ASP A 94 6.30 3.76 -10.56
N GLY A 95 5.86 3.60 -9.32
CA GLY A 95 5.12 4.60 -8.57
C GLY A 95 3.60 4.49 -8.74
N PRO A 96 2.82 5.44 -8.19
CA PRO A 96 1.37 5.31 -8.17
C PRO A 96 0.77 5.24 -9.56
N ASN A 97 -0.10 4.26 -9.78
CA ASN A 97 -0.80 4.10 -11.03
C ASN A 97 -1.86 5.20 -11.23
N PRO A 98 -1.97 5.76 -12.46
CA PRO A 98 -3.08 6.64 -12.79
C PRO A 98 -4.40 5.87 -12.77
N LYS A 99 -5.51 6.59 -12.54
CA LYS A 99 -6.86 6.00 -12.52
C LYS A 99 -7.14 5.18 -13.76
N ARG A 100 -7.80 4.03 -13.58
CA ARG A 100 -8.33 3.24 -14.68
C ARG A 100 -9.36 4.06 -15.45
N ASP A 101 -9.12 4.20 -16.75
CA ASP A 101 -9.97 4.91 -17.71
C ASP A 101 -10.55 3.95 -18.77
N SER A 102 -10.07 2.70 -18.83
CA SER A 102 -10.60 1.67 -19.71
C SER A 102 -10.52 0.25 -19.11
N PRO A 103 -11.37 -0.70 -19.57
CA PRO A 103 -11.30 -2.10 -19.14
C PRO A 103 -9.99 -2.81 -19.49
N ASN A 104 -9.34 -2.43 -20.59
CA ASN A 104 -8.12 -3.08 -21.08
C ASN A 104 -6.91 -2.86 -20.15
N ARG A 105 -6.92 -1.77 -19.38
CA ARG A 105 -5.86 -1.44 -18.41
C ARG A 105 -5.71 -2.47 -17.29
N ARG A 106 -6.69 -3.35 -17.10
CA ARG A 106 -6.54 -4.52 -16.21
C ARG A 106 -5.36 -5.39 -16.62
N ARG A 107 -5.08 -5.51 -17.91
CA ARG A 107 -3.93 -6.28 -18.40
C ARG A 107 -2.63 -5.50 -18.25
N ASP A 108 -2.67 -4.20 -18.03
CA ASP A 108 -1.49 -3.34 -18.16
C ASP A 108 -0.75 -3.12 -16.84
N THR A 109 -1.27 -3.56 -15.70
CA THR A 109 -0.60 -3.44 -14.39
C THR A 109 -0.56 -4.78 -13.67
N GLY A 110 0.36 -4.93 -12.71
CA GLY A 110 0.36 -6.09 -11.81
C GLY A 110 -0.99 -6.25 -11.09
N ASN A 111 -1.35 -7.48 -10.73
CA ASN A 111 -2.59 -7.83 -10.03
C ASN A 111 -3.89 -7.40 -10.74
N ASN A 112 -3.91 -7.46 -12.07
CA ASN A 112 -5.10 -7.13 -12.88
C ASN A 112 -5.67 -5.71 -12.68
N ALA A 113 -4.86 -4.76 -12.18
CA ALA A 113 -5.25 -3.38 -11.92
C ALA A 113 -6.51 -3.24 -11.03
N VAL A 114 -6.56 -3.98 -9.91
CA VAL A 114 -7.57 -3.71 -8.87
C VAL A 114 -7.52 -2.23 -8.52
N ASN A 115 -8.66 -1.55 -8.64
CA ASN A 115 -8.67 -0.11 -8.45
C ASN A 115 -8.28 0.22 -7.02
N THR A 116 -7.29 1.11 -6.90
CA THR A 116 -6.95 1.76 -5.64
C THR A 116 -8.20 2.43 -5.05
N PRO A 117 -8.53 2.20 -3.77
CA PRO A 117 -9.61 2.91 -3.10
C PRO A 117 -9.45 4.42 -3.21
N ARG A 118 -10.57 5.14 -3.24
CA ARG A 118 -10.62 6.59 -3.30
C ARG A 118 -11.47 7.13 -2.19
N TRP A 119 -10.92 8.03 -1.40
CA TRP A 119 -11.70 8.80 -0.45
C TRP A 119 -12.60 9.82 -1.16
N LEU A 120 -13.79 10.08 -0.60
CA LEU A 120 -14.68 11.13 -1.07
C LEU A 120 -14.24 12.54 -0.64
N ALA A 121 -13.40 12.62 0.39
CA ALA A 121 -12.82 13.86 0.89
C ALA A 121 -11.30 13.72 1.09
N VAL A 122 -10.60 14.85 1.09
CA VAL A 122 -9.16 14.91 1.40
C VAL A 122 -8.88 14.93 2.90
N GLU A 123 -9.92 15.20 3.69
CA GLU A 123 -9.90 15.27 5.15
C GLU A 123 -11.25 14.83 5.69
N PHE A 124 -11.22 14.25 6.89
CA PHE A 124 -12.41 13.80 7.61
C PHE A 124 -12.39 14.37 9.02
N PHE A 125 -13.56 14.60 9.60
CA PHE A 125 -13.68 15.32 10.86
C PHE A 125 -14.09 14.40 11.99
N GLN A 126 -13.44 14.55 13.13
CA GLN A 126 -13.85 13.90 14.35
C GLN A 126 -15.00 14.68 15.00
N ARG A 127 -16.08 13.96 15.30
CA ARG A 127 -17.24 14.45 16.03
C ARG A 127 -17.64 13.42 17.08
N ASP A 128 -17.84 13.86 18.31
CA ASP A 128 -18.26 12.99 19.43
C ASP A 128 -17.38 11.75 19.63
N GLY A 129 -16.07 11.90 19.39
CA GLY A 129 -15.10 10.80 19.52
C GLY A 129 -15.09 9.81 18.35
N GLN A 130 -15.81 10.09 17.27
CA GLN A 130 -15.84 9.25 16.07
C GLN A 130 -15.51 10.03 14.80
N VAL A 131 -14.96 9.33 13.81
CA VAL A 131 -14.73 9.85 12.46
C VAL A 131 -15.49 8.95 11.50
N SER A 132 -16.34 9.52 10.65
CA SER A 132 -16.95 8.77 9.55
C SER A 132 -16.11 8.96 8.29
N LEU A 133 -15.69 7.85 7.71
CA LEU A 133 -14.91 7.79 6.48
C LEU A 133 -15.79 7.25 5.36
N ASP A 134 -15.74 7.88 4.21
CA ASP A 134 -16.49 7.46 3.02
C ASP A 134 -15.59 7.45 1.78
N GLY A 135 -15.78 6.45 0.94
CA GLY A 135 -14.96 6.25 -0.25
C GLY A 135 -15.61 5.40 -1.33
N LEU A 136 -14.83 5.19 -2.39
CA LEU A 136 -15.15 4.36 -3.54
C LEU A 136 -14.07 3.30 -3.74
N ALA A 137 -14.47 2.08 -4.04
CA ALA A 137 -13.61 0.98 -4.46
C ALA A 137 -14.31 0.15 -5.54
N ASP A 138 -13.67 -0.91 -6.03
CA ASP A 138 -14.36 -1.81 -6.95
C ASP A 138 -15.56 -2.49 -6.23
N PRO A 139 -16.74 -2.63 -6.86
CA PRO A 139 -17.92 -3.20 -6.22
C PRO A 139 -17.66 -4.57 -5.57
N GLY A 140 -18.16 -4.75 -4.35
CA GLY A 140 -17.99 -5.98 -3.57
C GLY A 140 -16.58 -6.19 -2.99
N SER A 141 -15.62 -5.28 -3.19
CA SER A 141 -14.28 -5.43 -2.61
C SER A 141 -14.28 -5.22 -1.08
N GLU A 142 -13.37 -5.92 -0.40
CA GLU A 142 -12.98 -5.54 0.95
C GLU A 142 -11.94 -4.41 0.88
N VAL A 143 -12.07 -3.45 1.78
CA VAL A 143 -11.20 -2.27 1.90
C VAL A 143 -10.56 -2.27 3.27
N ASP A 144 -9.28 -2.61 3.33
CA ASP A 144 -8.50 -2.50 4.56
C ASP A 144 -8.01 -1.07 4.76
N ILE A 145 -8.24 -0.53 5.96
CA ILE A 145 -7.90 0.85 6.32
C ILE A 145 -6.73 0.83 7.30
N TYR A 146 -5.76 1.70 7.05
CA TYR A 146 -4.50 1.77 7.78
C TYR A 146 -4.23 3.17 8.31
N VAL A 147 -3.62 3.24 9.49
CA VAL A 147 -2.88 4.42 9.93
C VAL A 147 -1.54 4.48 9.19
N VAL A 148 -1.14 5.70 8.83
CA VAL A 148 0.11 6.04 8.18
C VAL A 148 0.95 6.88 9.14
N ASP A 149 1.99 6.28 9.73
CA ASP A 149 2.86 6.99 10.67
C ASP A 149 3.88 7.89 9.96
N GLN A 150 4.15 7.62 8.67
CA GLN A 150 5.17 8.29 7.87
C GLN A 150 4.71 8.43 6.42
N VAL A 151 4.65 9.66 5.90
CA VAL A 151 4.52 9.90 4.46
C VAL A 151 5.86 9.66 3.75
N SER A 152 5.78 9.17 2.53
CA SER A 152 6.93 8.95 1.66
C SER A 152 7.55 10.31 1.29
N PRO A 153 8.86 10.52 1.53
CA PRO A 153 9.54 11.73 1.10
C PRO A 153 9.68 11.81 -0.43
N LYS A 154 9.48 10.70 -1.15
CA LYS A 154 9.64 10.61 -2.61
C LYS A 154 8.31 10.54 -3.35
N THR A 155 7.22 10.19 -2.67
CA THR A 155 5.90 9.99 -3.26
C THR A 155 4.88 10.81 -2.47
N PRO A 156 4.74 12.11 -2.78
CA PRO A 156 3.84 13.01 -2.06
C PRO A 156 2.41 12.46 -2.00
N GLY A 157 1.78 12.56 -0.83
CA GLY A 157 0.41 12.07 -0.61
C GLY A 157 0.30 10.57 -0.36
N TYR A 158 1.41 9.83 -0.30
CA TYR A 158 1.43 8.42 0.07
C TYR A 158 2.31 8.20 1.28
N GLY A 159 2.11 7.10 2.01
CA GLY A 159 2.96 6.73 3.13
C GLY A 159 2.95 5.24 3.42
N ALA A 160 3.72 4.86 4.43
CA ALA A 160 3.81 3.46 4.84
C ALA A 160 2.53 3.02 5.55
N LEU A 161 1.90 1.95 5.08
CA LEU A 161 0.71 1.33 5.69
C LEU A 161 1.13 0.68 7.02
N SER A 162 1.12 1.47 8.09
CA SER A 162 1.86 1.15 9.32
C SER A 162 1.09 0.15 10.18
N ARG A 163 -0.22 0.37 10.31
CA ARG A 163 -1.09 -0.48 11.11
C ARG A 163 -2.52 -0.47 10.56
N LYS A 164 -3.06 -1.67 10.29
CA LYS A 164 -4.48 -1.85 9.97
C LYS A 164 -5.32 -1.51 11.19
N ILE A 165 -6.40 -0.76 10.97
CA ILE A 165 -7.30 -0.29 12.02
C ILE A 165 -8.74 -0.72 11.83
N ALA A 166 -9.14 -1.04 10.59
CA ALA A 166 -10.48 -1.52 10.26
C ALA A 166 -10.50 -2.13 8.85
N THR A 167 -11.63 -2.77 8.54
CA THR A 167 -12.00 -3.22 7.19
C THR A 167 -13.43 -2.77 6.92
N ALA A 168 -13.70 -2.31 5.71
CA ALA A 168 -15.03 -1.97 5.20
C ALA A 168 -15.32 -2.79 3.93
N GLU A 169 -16.59 -2.95 3.58
CA GLU A 169 -17.01 -3.59 2.33
C GLU A 169 -17.59 -2.53 1.39
N ALA A 170 -17.20 -2.59 0.12
CA ALA A 170 -17.79 -1.77 -0.92
C ALA A 170 -19.10 -2.41 -1.41
N ASP A 171 -20.16 -1.62 -1.47
CA ASP A 171 -21.45 -2.07 -1.99
C ASP A 171 -21.41 -2.34 -3.50
N GLN A 172 -22.57 -2.69 -4.07
CA GLN A 172 -22.70 -3.00 -5.50
C GLN A 172 -22.50 -1.76 -6.40
N GLU A 173 -22.58 -0.55 -5.85
CA GLU A 173 -22.25 0.70 -6.53
C GLU A 173 -20.77 1.09 -6.34
N GLY A 174 -20.01 0.31 -5.57
CA GLY A 174 -18.62 0.54 -5.23
C GLY A 174 -18.42 1.55 -4.10
N LYS A 175 -19.45 1.92 -3.35
CA LYS A 175 -19.34 2.83 -2.20
C LYS A 175 -19.01 2.05 -0.94
N PHE A 176 -18.11 2.56 -0.11
CA PHE A 176 -17.85 2.05 1.23
C PHE A 176 -17.89 3.19 2.24
N GLY A 177 -18.31 2.89 3.46
CA GLY A 177 -18.34 3.84 4.57
C GLY A 177 -18.11 3.13 5.90
N ILE A 178 -17.43 3.80 6.83
CA ILE A 178 -17.17 3.26 8.17
C ILE A 178 -16.99 4.37 9.21
N SER A 179 -17.49 4.14 10.42
CA SER A 179 -17.27 5.02 11.57
C SER A 179 -16.20 4.43 12.49
N LEU A 180 -15.16 5.21 12.79
CA LEU A 180 -14.01 4.80 13.60
C LEU A 180 -13.93 5.61 14.89
N SER A 181 -13.71 4.92 16.02
CA SER A 181 -13.45 5.52 17.33
C SER A 181 -11.99 5.38 17.79
N ASN A 182 -11.17 4.71 16.98
CA ASN A 182 -9.77 4.37 17.27
C ASN A 182 -8.77 5.22 16.47
N VAL A 183 -9.18 6.42 16.04
CA VAL A 183 -8.39 7.43 15.34
C VAL A 183 -8.55 8.78 16.02
N GLN A 184 -7.55 9.65 15.88
CA GLN A 184 -7.52 10.97 16.52
C GLN A 184 -7.19 12.08 15.51
N PRO A 185 -7.50 13.35 15.81
CA PRO A 185 -7.14 14.46 14.94
C PRO A 185 -5.62 14.54 14.76
N GLY A 186 -5.18 14.67 13.51
CA GLY A 186 -3.77 14.62 13.12
C GLY A 186 -3.28 13.24 12.68
N ASP A 187 -4.12 12.19 12.78
CA ASP A 187 -3.83 10.90 12.17
C ASP A 187 -3.98 10.97 10.65
N TYR A 188 -3.11 10.23 9.97
CA TYR A 188 -3.14 10.06 8.52
C TYR A 188 -3.61 8.65 8.19
N LEU A 189 -4.53 8.54 7.23
CA LEU A 189 -5.15 7.28 6.86
C LEU A 189 -4.95 6.97 5.38
N SER A 190 -4.75 5.70 5.05
CA SER A 190 -4.72 5.17 3.69
C SER A 190 -5.46 3.84 3.66
N ALA A 191 -5.74 3.32 2.47
CA ALA A 191 -6.52 2.10 2.28
C ALA A 191 -6.01 1.29 1.10
N ILE A 192 -6.28 -0.01 1.12
CA ILE A 192 -6.08 -0.94 -0.02
C ILE A 192 -7.36 -1.72 -0.23
N ALA A 193 -7.65 -2.10 -1.47
CA ALA A 193 -8.73 -3.01 -1.82
C ALA A 193 -8.20 -4.39 -2.20
N PHE A 194 -8.99 -5.43 -1.95
CA PHE A 194 -8.76 -6.78 -2.44
C PHE A 194 -10.11 -7.49 -2.67
N GLY A 195 -10.06 -8.62 -3.39
CA GLY A 195 -11.24 -9.38 -3.80
C GLY A 195 -12.17 -9.78 -2.63
N ALA A 196 -13.48 -9.83 -2.91
CA ALA A 196 -14.57 -9.86 -1.94
C ALA A 196 -14.54 -10.98 -0.88
N ALA A 197 -15.16 -10.69 0.27
CA ALA A 197 -15.44 -11.58 1.40
C ALA A 197 -16.43 -12.73 1.09
N SER A 198 -17.29 -12.56 0.09
CA SER A 198 -18.44 -13.45 -0.08
C SER A 198 -18.03 -14.74 -0.79
N PRO A 199 -18.34 -15.94 -0.29
CA PRO A 199 -18.06 -17.21 -0.98
C PRO A 199 -18.86 -17.39 -2.29
N ILE A 200 -19.79 -16.47 -2.61
CA ILE A 200 -20.50 -16.39 -3.90
C ILE A 200 -19.91 -15.27 -4.79
N ALA A 201 -19.11 -14.35 -4.21
CA ALA A 201 -18.55 -13.18 -4.89
C ALA A 201 -17.05 -12.97 -4.68
N THR A 202 -16.28 -13.96 -4.20
CA THR A 202 -14.85 -14.06 -4.47
C THR A 202 -14.74 -14.17 -5.98
N HIS A 203 -14.71 -13.04 -6.67
CA HIS A 203 -14.43 -13.10 -8.09
C HIS A 203 -13.00 -13.62 -8.14
N PRO A 204 -12.78 -14.80 -8.75
CA PRO A 204 -11.49 -15.48 -8.71
C PRO A 204 -10.43 -14.75 -9.54
N ASP A 205 -10.56 -13.43 -9.75
CA ASP A 205 -9.76 -12.62 -10.68
C ASP A 205 -9.13 -11.37 -10.00
N TYR A 206 -9.29 -11.18 -8.69
CA TYR A 206 -8.85 -9.96 -8.01
C TYR A 206 -7.67 -10.19 -7.06
N GLY A 207 -6.55 -9.50 -7.32
CA GLY A 207 -5.44 -9.35 -6.39
C GLY A 207 -5.63 -8.17 -5.42
N THR A 208 -4.55 -7.76 -4.75
CA THR A 208 -4.53 -6.54 -3.93
C THR A 208 -4.16 -5.31 -4.75
N SER A 209 -4.83 -4.18 -4.50
CA SER A 209 -4.57 -2.86 -5.11
C SER A 209 -3.30 -2.19 -4.57
N GLU A 210 -2.91 -1.09 -5.20
CA GLU A 210 -2.00 -0.12 -4.56
C GLU A 210 -2.67 0.62 -3.40
N PRO A 211 -1.90 1.30 -2.53
CA PRO A 211 -2.42 2.15 -1.47
C PRO A 211 -3.14 3.39 -2.02
N ALA A 212 -4.24 3.77 -1.37
CA ALA A 212 -4.92 5.04 -1.61
C ALA A 212 -4.05 6.23 -1.19
N VAL A 213 -4.29 7.37 -1.84
CA VAL A 213 -3.77 8.66 -1.37
C VAL A 213 -4.19 8.87 0.08
N THR A 214 -3.24 9.33 0.89
CA THR A 214 -3.42 9.57 2.30
C THR A 214 -4.39 10.74 2.54
N VAL A 215 -5.30 10.56 3.51
CA VAL A 215 -6.19 11.60 4.03
C VAL A 215 -5.86 11.89 5.48
N VAL A 216 -6.32 13.04 5.99
CA VAL A 216 -6.07 13.48 7.37
C VAL A 216 -7.36 13.54 8.19
N VAL A 217 -7.30 13.09 9.43
CA VAL A 217 -8.35 13.31 10.42
C VAL A 217 -8.15 14.69 11.06
N ARG A 218 -9.20 15.50 11.13
CA ARG A 218 -9.16 16.84 11.72
C ARG A 218 -10.14 17.00 12.87
N ALA A 219 -9.83 17.95 13.74
CA ALA A 219 -10.75 18.43 14.76
C ALA A 219 -11.55 19.61 14.20
N LEU A 220 -12.73 19.81 14.75
CA LEU A 220 -13.51 21.03 14.58
C LEU A 220 -13.41 21.86 15.86
N ASP A 221 -13.40 23.18 15.73
CA ASP A 221 -13.62 24.09 16.86
C ASP A 221 -15.11 24.14 17.26
N ASP A 222 -15.41 24.85 18.34
CA ASP A 222 -16.78 25.01 18.84
C ASP A 222 -17.72 25.71 17.85
N GLN A 223 -17.17 26.35 16.82
CA GLN A 223 -17.89 27.05 15.75
C GLN A 223 -18.03 26.19 14.48
N GLY A 224 -17.48 24.97 14.48
CA GLY A 224 -17.51 24.05 13.36
C GLY A 224 -16.46 24.31 12.29
N ASN A 225 -15.43 25.11 12.57
CA ASN A 225 -14.31 25.31 11.65
C ASN A 225 -13.21 24.26 11.87
N SER A 226 -12.53 23.89 10.79
CA SER A 226 -11.38 22.98 10.85
C SER A 226 -10.23 23.57 11.68
N ILE A 227 -9.78 22.82 12.68
CA ILE A 227 -8.54 23.09 13.41
C ILE A 227 -7.40 22.40 12.66
N GLU A 228 -6.42 23.17 12.17
CA GLU A 228 -5.18 22.59 11.66
C GLU A 228 -4.35 22.02 12.82
N THR A 229 -4.43 20.70 13.00
CA THR A 229 -3.65 19.99 14.02
C THR A 229 -2.27 19.57 13.52
N ARG A 230 -2.09 19.36 12.20
CA ARG A 230 -0.81 19.11 11.49
C ARG A 230 -0.91 19.48 10.00
N SER A 231 0.14 20.06 9.41
CA SER A 231 0.20 20.25 7.95
C SER A 231 0.39 18.90 7.24
N ALA A 232 -0.43 18.61 6.22
CA ALA A 232 -0.38 17.38 5.42
C ALA A 232 0.96 17.09 4.72
N THR A 233 1.86 18.07 4.69
CA THR A 233 3.16 18.04 4.01
C THR A 233 4.36 17.78 4.92
N THR A 234 4.18 17.70 6.25
CA THR A 234 5.31 17.61 7.20
C THR A 234 5.07 16.58 8.30
N LEU A 235 4.93 15.30 7.93
CA LEU A 235 5.27 14.24 8.90
C LEU A 235 6.79 14.25 9.16
N PRO A 236 7.23 13.96 10.39
CA PRO A 236 8.65 13.88 10.71
C PRO A 236 9.30 12.80 9.83
N ASN A 237 10.15 13.25 8.91
CA ASN A 237 10.99 12.39 8.10
C ASN A 237 11.95 11.69 9.08
N THR A 238 11.62 10.48 9.49
CA THR A 238 12.40 9.80 10.53
C THR A 238 13.78 9.51 9.95
N ALA A 239 14.83 10.13 10.50
CA ALA A 239 16.18 9.96 10.03
C ALA A 239 16.56 8.47 10.08
N LYS A 240 16.78 7.86 8.92
CA LYS A 240 17.21 6.46 8.86
C LYS A 240 18.58 6.32 9.53
N PRO A 241 18.82 5.29 10.35
CA PRO A 241 20.17 4.98 10.82
C PRO A 241 21.08 4.73 9.62
N GLN A 242 22.07 5.60 9.43
CA GLN A 242 23.08 5.40 8.39
C GLN A 242 24.05 4.29 8.82
N CYS A 243 23.78 3.04 8.46
CA CYS A 243 24.86 2.03 8.52
C CYS A 243 25.85 2.33 7.39
N THR A 244 26.94 3.04 7.69
CA THR A 244 27.98 3.48 6.74
C THR A 244 29.17 2.54 6.63
N SER A 245 29.18 1.40 7.31
CA SER A 245 30.31 0.47 7.17
C SER A 245 30.18 -0.32 5.87
N SER A 246 31.04 0.00 4.89
CA SER A 246 31.32 -0.89 3.76
C SER A 246 31.73 -2.27 4.29
N PRO A 247 31.28 -3.38 3.69
CA PRO A 247 31.77 -4.70 4.06
C PRO A 247 33.30 -4.72 3.91
N VAL A 248 34.00 -5.10 4.99
CA VAL A 248 35.44 -5.27 4.97
C VAL A 248 35.74 -6.38 3.95
N GLY A 249 36.42 -6.02 2.86
CA GLY A 249 36.87 -6.99 1.86
C GLY A 249 37.77 -8.01 2.54
N ARG A 250 37.51 -9.31 2.33
CA ARG A 250 38.43 -10.35 2.81
C ARG A 250 39.78 -10.13 2.15
N VAL A 251 40.82 -9.97 2.95
CA VAL A 251 42.20 -10.06 2.46
C VAL A 251 42.40 -11.51 2.01
N PRO A 252 42.82 -11.78 0.76
CA PRO A 252 43.18 -13.12 0.34
C PRO A 252 44.33 -13.63 1.22
N LEU A 253 44.18 -14.85 1.75
CA LEU A 253 45.29 -15.60 2.34
C LEU A 253 46.19 -16.15 1.22
#